data_AF-A0A1V3RLG3-F1
#
_entry.id   AF-A0A1V3RLG3-F1
#
_cell.length_a   1.000
_cell.length_b   1.000
_cell.length_c   1.000
_cell.angle_alpha   90.00
_cell.angle_beta   90.00
_cell.angle_gamma   90.00
#
_symmetry.space_group_name_H-M   'P 1'
#
loop_
_entity.id
_entity.type
_entity.pdbx_description
1 polymer ?
#
loop_
_entity_poly.entity_id
_entity_poly.type
_entity_poly.pdbx_seq_one_letter_code
_entity_poly.pdbx_strand_id
1 'polypeptide(L)'
;MEVLRVAILDFCRRKKGKSFSPSEVIQQMFPEDWALFLDEIHSEMLLMHKEGQIHVTQNGKPLEPDENTQGSYKIVGRVKPK
;
A
#
# COMPACT_ATOMS: atom_id res chain seq x y z
N MET A 1 -5.87 1.06 10.90
CA MET A 1 -5.33 2.18 11.71
C MET A 1 -5.28 3.42 10.84
N GLU A 2 -5.94 4.53 11.21
CA GLU A 2 -6.07 5.68 10.28
C GLU A 2 -4.73 6.28 9.81
N VAL A 3 -3.67 6.19 10.65
CA VAL A 3 -2.36 6.75 10.33
C VAL A 3 -1.69 6.08 9.13
N LEU A 4 -1.77 4.75 9.01
CA LEU A 4 -1.17 3.98 7.90
C LEU A 4 -1.88 4.32 6.58
N ARG A 5 -3.21 4.39 6.62
CA ARG A 5 -4.04 4.80 5.48
C ARG A 5 -3.64 6.18 4.97
N VAL A 6 -3.55 7.16 5.88
CA VAL A 6 -3.17 8.53 5.52
C VAL A 6 -1.77 8.57 4.89
N ALA A 7 -0.81 7.81 5.45
CA ALA A 7 0.54 7.74 4.92
C ALA A 7 0.60 7.11 3.52
N ILE A 8 -0.12 6.02 3.27
CA ILE A 8 -0.23 5.40 1.94
C ILE A 8 -0.80 6.40 0.93
N LEU A 9 -1.85 7.13 1.29
CA LEU A 9 -2.47 8.14 0.42
C LEU A 9 -1.54 9.33 0.16
N ASP A 10 -0.79 9.76 1.17
CA ASP A 10 0.21 10.81 1.01
C ASP A 10 1.32 10.39 0.04
N PHE A 11 1.82 9.16 0.16
CA PHE A 11 2.77 8.58 -0.80
C PHE A 11 2.19 8.51 -2.22
N CYS A 12 0.93 8.09 -2.36
CA CYS A 12 0.24 8.10 -3.65
C CYS A 12 0.26 9.49 -4.30
N ARG A 13 0.02 10.55 -3.50
CA ARG A 13 0.06 11.95 -3.96
C ARG A 13 1.47 12.37 -4.36
N ARG A 14 2.48 12.07 -3.53
CA ARG A 14 3.90 12.40 -3.80
C ARG A 14 4.43 11.72 -5.06
N LYS A 15 4.09 10.44 -5.23
CA LYS A 15 4.58 9.59 -6.34
C LYS A 15 3.83 9.83 -7.65
N LYS A 16 2.75 10.64 -7.67
CA LYS A 16 1.99 11.07 -8.86
C LYS A 16 1.63 9.90 -9.81
N GLY A 17 1.13 8.80 -9.26
CA GLY A 17 0.74 7.61 -10.03
C GLY A 17 1.87 6.60 -10.30
N LYS A 18 3.09 6.82 -9.81
CA LYS A 18 4.13 5.78 -9.78
C LYS A 18 3.82 4.74 -8.69
N SER A 19 4.24 3.50 -8.94
CA SER A 19 4.16 2.44 -7.95
C SER A 19 5.24 2.60 -6.87
N PHE A 20 4.91 2.15 -5.66
CA PHE A 20 5.83 2.07 -4.52
C PHE A 20 5.48 0.87 -3.64
N SER A 21 6.39 0.44 -2.78
CA SER A 21 6.17 -0.69 -1.88
C SER A 21 5.60 -0.23 -0.52
N PRO A 22 4.73 -1.03 0.13
CA PRO A 22 4.23 -0.70 1.47
C PRO A 22 5.38 -0.57 2.48
N SER A 23 6.42 -1.40 2.37
CA SER A 23 7.62 -1.32 3.19
C SER A 23 8.32 0.04 3.13
N GLU A 24 8.31 0.72 1.97
CA GLU A 24 8.88 2.08 1.87
C GLU A 24 8.09 3.09 2.74
N VAL A 25 6.77 2.90 2.85
CA VAL A 25 5.90 3.80 3.63
C VAL A 25 6.21 3.67 5.12
N ILE A 26 6.22 2.45 5.65
CA ILE A 26 6.52 2.20 7.07
C ILE A 26 7.97 2.51 7.41
N GLN A 27 8.94 2.27 6.53
CA GLN A 27 10.34 2.62 6.77
C GLN A 27 10.51 4.14 6.87
N GLN A 28 9.74 4.91 6.10
CA GLN A 28 9.76 6.37 6.21
C GLN A 28 9.07 6.86 7.50
N MET A 29 8.05 6.17 8.00
CA MET A 29 7.34 6.56 9.23
C MET A 29 8.04 6.10 10.50
N PHE A 30 8.51 4.86 10.53
CA PHE A 30 9.05 4.15 11.67
C PHE A 30 10.36 3.45 11.27
N PRO A 31 11.44 4.20 10.99
CA PRO A 31 12.67 3.62 10.46
C PRO A 31 13.33 2.56 11.36
N GLU A 32 13.08 2.60 12.68
CA GLU A 32 13.63 1.62 13.64
C GLU A 32 12.73 0.38 13.77
N ASP A 33 11.41 0.59 13.89
CA ASP A 33 10.43 -0.47 14.21
C ASP A 33 9.62 -0.97 13.01
N TRP A 34 9.96 -0.56 11.78
CA TRP A 34 9.18 -0.85 10.56
C TRP A 34 8.77 -2.32 10.45
N ALA A 35 9.64 -3.26 10.80
CA ALA A 35 9.36 -4.69 10.69
C ALA A 35 8.13 -5.14 11.52
N LEU A 36 7.85 -4.45 12.64
CA LEU A 36 6.69 -4.73 13.50
C LEU A 36 5.37 -4.31 12.83
N PHE A 37 5.43 -3.32 11.93
CA PHE A 37 4.25 -2.75 11.26
C PHE A 37 4.00 -3.34 9.86
N LEU A 38 4.81 -4.31 9.41
CA LEU A 38 4.66 -4.94 8.10
C LEU A 38 3.30 -5.62 7.94
N ASP A 39 2.88 -6.37 8.95
CA ASP A 39 1.59 -7.07 8.91
C ASP A 39 0.41 -6.09 8.90
N GLU A 40 0.51 -5.05 9.74
CA GLU A 40 -0.52 -4.02 9.82
C GLU A 40 -0.65 -3.22 8.53
N ILE A 41 0.47 -2.81 7.91
CA ILE A 41 0.40 -2.08 6.63
C ILE A 41 -0.10 -2.98 5.50
N HIS A 42 0.24 -4.27 5.49
CA HIS A 42 -0.32 -5.20 4.51
C HIS A 42 -1.84 -5.30 4.68
N SER A 43 -2.33 -5.51 5.91
CA SER A 43 -3.76 -5.61 6.19
C SER A 43 -4.52 -4.33 5.80
N GLU A 44 -3.98 -3.15 6.15
CA GLU A 44 -4.57 -1.86 5.78
C GLU A 44 -4.54 -1.62 4.27
N MET A 45 -3.42 -1.95 3.60
CA MET A 45 -3.29 -1.85 2.14
C MET A 45 -4.33 -2.73 1.43
N LEU A 46 -4.52 -3.98 1.87
CA LEU A 46 -5.51 -4.89 1.31
C LEU A 46 -6.94 -4.34 1.49
N LEU A 47 -7.24 -3.80 2.67
CA LEU A 47 -8.52 -3.17 2.96
C LEU A 47 -8.77 -1.98 2.02
N MET A 48 -7.81 -1.07 1.89
CA MET A 48 -7.88 0.08 0.98
C MET A 48 -8.01 -0.33 -0.49
N HIS A 49 -7.38 -1.45 -0.88
CA HIS A 49 -7.52 -2.01 -2.22
C HIS A 49 -8.94 -2.53 -2.47
N LYS A 50 -9.50 -3.28 -1.51
CA LYS A 50 -10.87 -3.80 -1.55
C LYS A 50 -11.91 -2.67 -1.60
N GLU A 51 -11.66 -1.56 -0.92
CA GLU A 51 -12.48 -0.34 -1.00
C GLU A 51 -12.29 0.46 -2.30
N GLY A 52 -11.34 0.07 -3.16
CA GLY A 52 -11.06 0.71 -4.44
C GLY A 52 -10.36 2.06 -4.32
N GLN A 53 -9.77 2.40 -3.17
CA GLN A 53 -9.03 3.64 -2.95
C GLN A 53 -7.64 3.59 -3.60
N ILE A 54 -7.01 2.42 -3.61
CA ILE A 54 -5.70 2.17 -4.21
C ILE A 54 -5.73 0.94 -5.09
N HIS A 55 -4.78 0.84 -6.01
CA HIS A 55 -4.56 -0.36 -6.79
C HIS A 55 -3.31 -1.07 -6.28
N VAL A 56 -3.44 -2.35 -5.92
CA VAL A 56 -2.33 -3.18 -5.47
C VAL A 56 -2.02 -4.19 -6.55
N THR A 57 -0.75 -4.31 -6.87
CA THR A 57 -0.22 -5.32 -7.78
C THR A 57 0.81 -6.15 -7.07
N GLN A 58 0.85 -7.42 -7.37
CA GLN A 58 1.85 -8.36 -6.88
C GLN A 58 2.54 -8.99 -8.06
N ASN A 59 3.87 -8.88 -8.10
CA ASN A 59 4.69 -9.40 -9.20
C ASN A 59 4.19 -8.99 -10.60
N GLY A 60 3.63 -7.77 -10.72
CA GLY A 60 3.10 -7.23 -11.97
C GLY A 60 1.66 -7.67 -12.33
N LYS A 61 1.03 -8.52 -11.52
CA LYS A 61 -0.39 -8.89 -11.67
C LYS A 61 -1.26 -8.11 -10.68
N PRO A 62 -2.50 -7.74 -11.02
CA PRO A 62 -3.46 -7.22 -10.04
C PRO A 62 -3.62 -8.25 -8.92
N LEU A 63 -3.51 -7.80 -7.67
CA LEU A 63 -3.72 -8.69 -6.53
C LEU A 63 -5.22 -8.99 -6.43
N GLU A 64 -5.61 -10.25 -6.44
CA GLU A 64 -6.98 -10.63 -6.14
C GLU A 64 -7.20 -10.59 -4.62
N PRO A 65 -8.34 -10.05 -4.14
CA PRO A 65 -8.58 -9.81 -2.72
C PRO A 65 -8.62 -11.07 -1.83
N ASP A 66 -8.54 -12.26 -2.41
CA ASP A 66 -8.58 -13.55 -1.72
C ASP A 66 -7.22 -14.29 -1.71
N GLU A 67 -6.23 -13.80 -2.44
CA GLU A 67 -4.90 -14.44 -2.48
C GLU A 67 -4.01 -13.93 -1.33
N ASN A 68 -3.89 -14.74 -0.28
CA ASN A 68 -2.89 -14.56 0.77
C ASN A 68 -1.51 -15.05 0.30
N THR A 69 -0.90 -14.33 -0.63
CA THR A 69 0.37 -14.71 -1.25
C THR A 69 1.49 -13.79 -0.77
N GLN A 70 2.38 -14.29 0.08
CA GLN A 70 3.60 -13.59 0.48
C GLN A 70 4.43 -13.22 -0.76
N GLY A 71 4.70 -11.92 -0.99
CA GLY A 71 5.46 -11.48 -2.16
C GLY A 71 5.73 -9.98 -2.21
N SER A 72 6.30 -9.52 -3.33
CA SER A 72 6.58 -8.10 -3.55
C SER A 72 5.30 -7.37 -3.97
N TYR A 73 4.72 -6.65 -3.00
CA TYR A 73 3.56 -5.79 -3.23
C TYR A 73 3.98 -4.43 -3.77
N LYS A 74 3.18 -3.93 -4.71
CA LYS A 74 3.29 -2.58 -5.27
C LYS A 74 1.95 -1.87 -5.22
N ILE A 75 1.92 -0.73 -4.55
CA ILE A 75 0.79 0.16 -4.43
C ILE A 75 0.89 1.22 -5.53
N VAL A 76 -0.22 1.48 -6.20
CA VAL A 76 -0.41 2.60 -7.13
C VAL A 76 -1.61 3.41 -6.69
N GLY A 77 -1.43 4.72 -6.56
CA GLY A 77 -2.52 5.64 -6.26
C GLY A 77 -3.53 5.70 -7.40
N ARG A 78 -4.81 5.45 -7.09
CA ARG A 78 -5.89 5.68 -8.05
C ARG A 78 -6.22 7.17 -8.04
N VAL A 79 -5.85 7.88 -9.11
CA VAL A 79 -6.36 9.22 -9.35
C VAL A 79 -7.78 9.01 -9.90
N LYS A 80 -8.82 9.38 -9.13
CA LYS A 80 -10.18 9.41 -9.70
C LYS A 80 -10.13 10.35 -10.92
N PRO A 81 -10.50 9.90 -12.13
CA PRO A 81 -10.73 10.82 -13.22
C PRO A 81 -11.84 11.79 -12.78
N LYS A 82 -11.59 13.08 -12.99
CA LYS A 82 -12.49 14.17 -12.64
C LYS A 82 -13.69 14.20 -13.59
#